data_AF-A0A2S2PWZ8-F1
#
_entry.id   AF-A0A2S2PWZ8-F1
#
_cell.length_a   1.000
_cell.length_b   1.000
_cell.length_c   1.000
_cell.angle_alpha   90.00
_cell.angle_beta   90.00
_cell.angle_gamma   90.00
#
_symmetry.space_group_name_H-M   'P 1'
#
loop_
_entity.id
_entity.type
_entity.pdbx_description
1 polymer ?
#
loop_
_entity_poly.entity_id
_entity_poly.type
_entity_poly.pdbx_seq_one_letter_code
_entity_poly.pdbx_strand_id
1 'polypeptide(L)'
;MGFDGLVLGRIDYEDIALRRSQKTMEVVWRPDINMGQSGELFTSVLYNLYVAPEGFCFDAFCNDDPILDNPKLHGYNVDAKVENFANHVQRYASAYKTNNIMMTMGGDFSYSVASSWFRNMDKLIKHVNKLKPELNVLYSTPDCYLSALQNTDNVTWPLKDTDDFFPYAHDEHSYWTGYFTSRSNLKYMICKANNLLQAVKQISSILGDGVNGSVQKLAIVVAQSQHHDSITGTEKQHVSDDYALYLDEGIDESQKVLTAAYRKWFGNDFPEQRYCKLLNISECDVSENNSKFVITLYNPLSHAVTTPVRIPVKYADYKVTGPNGSNVQYELVFLPGQIFRLGGRGSNATHELVFIASEVSPLGLVNYHVERIKELEAPPRPAVHNSTEDVMIDNGKLKIGFNGTSGLVQWIEKNGTRYPLQQNFFYYESMKGYNFNADNRASGAYIFRPTKNQPTVISEKINLTIYRGKNVHEVHQSFSSWLSQVVRIYDQQELIEFEWLVGPIPIMEWVGKEVIT
;
A
#
# COMPACT_ATOMS: atom_id res chain seq x y z
N MET A 1 -0.26 18.95 -11.23
CA MET A 1 -1.10 18.21 -12.21
C MET A 1 -1.91 19.15 -13.10
N GLY A 2 -2.24 20.37 -12.64
CA GLY A 2 -2.94 21.36 -13.47
C GLY A 2 -4.40 20.98 -13.74
N PHE A 3 -5.05 20.33 -12.76
CA PHE A 3 -6.46 19.97 -12.84
C PHE A 3 -7.31 21.08 -12.24
N ASP A 4 -8.40 21.44 -12.92
CA ASP A 4 -9.37 22.42 -12.44
C ASP A 4 -10.41 21.80 -11.51
N GLY A 5 -10.64 20.49 -11.62
CA GLY A 5 -11.55 19.79 -10.72
C GLY A 5 -11.41 18.27 -10.69
N LEU A 6 -12.10 17.68 -9.72
CA LEU A 6 -12.15 16.25 -9.41
C LEU A 6 -13.60 15.80 -9.28
N VAL A 7 -13.91 14.61 -9.79
CA VAL A 7 -15.23 13.98 -9.64
C VAL A 7 -15.07 12.69 -8.84
N LEU A 8 -15.87 12.53 -7.79
CA LEU A 8 -15.80 11.39 -6.87
C LEU A 8 -17.12 10.60 -6.84
N GLY A 9 -17.03 9.27 -6.79
CA GLY A 9 -18.21 8.40 -6.66
C GLY A 9 -18.44 7.83 -5.27
N ARG A 10 -17.38 7.53 -4.50
CA ARG A 10 -17.44 6.85 -3.20
C ARG A 10 -17.00 7.78 -2.08
N ILE A 11 -17.95 8.20 -1.25
CA ILE A 11 -17.74 8.82 0.05
C ILE A 11 -18.75 8.19 1.03
N ASP A 12 -18.58 8.42 2.33
CA ASP A 12 -19.45 7.84 3.35
C ASP A 12 -20.95 8.07 3.09
N TYR A 13 -21.79 7.07 3.37
CA TYR A 13 -23.22 7.12 3.07
C TYR A 13 -23.96 8.21 3.86
N GLU A 14 -23.55 8.53 5.09
CA GLU A 14 -24.11 9.61 5.90
C GLU A 14 -23.65 10.97 5.35
N ASP A 15 -22.39 11.08 4.92
CA ASP A 15 -21.87 12.30 4.25
C ASP A 15 -22.64 12.56 2.95
N ILE A 16 -22.89 11.54 2.11
CA ILE A 16 -23.73 11.67 0.91
C ILE A 16 -25.14 12.16 1.29
N ALA A 17 -25.77 11.57 2.30
CA ALA A 17 -27.12 11.94 2.71
C ALA A 17 -27.19 13.40 3.18
N LEU A 18 -26.22 13.83 3.99
CA LEU A 18 -26.11 15.21 4.46
C LEU A 18 -25.89 16.17 3.29
N ARG A 19 -24.94 15.88 2.39
CA ARG A 19 -24.62 16.73 1.25
C ARG A 19 -25.78 16.89 0.28
N ARG A 20 -26.53 15.81 0.03
CA ARG A 20 -27.76 15.89 -0.78
C ARG A 20 -28.79 16.81 -0.13
N SER A 21 -28.99 16.72 1.19
CA SER A 21 -29.96 17.55 1.90
C SER A 21 -29.57 19.03 1.95
N GLN A 22 -28.27 19.32 1.97
CA GLN A 22 -27.72 20.68 2.10
C GLN A 22 -27.27 21.32 0.78
N LYS A 23 -27.35 20.58 -0.34
CA LYS A 23 -26.81 20.98 -1.65
C LYS A 23 -25.32 21.30 -1.60
N THR A 24 -24.55 20.43 -0.96
CA THR A 24 -23.09 20.53 -0.80
C THR A 24 -22.34 19.36 -1.43
N MET A 25 -22.93 18.76 -2.47
CA MET A 25 -22.27 17.74 -3.31
C MET A 25 -21.09 18.31 -4.13
N GLU A 26 -21.07 19.63 -4.34
CA GLU A 26 -20.02 20.37 -5.04
C GLU A 26 -19.34 21.32 -4.04
N VAL A 27 -18.02 21.22 -3.92
CA VAL A 27 -17.20 21.98 -2.95
C VAL A 27 -15.89 22.44 -3.57
N VAL A 28 -15.25 23.43 -2.95
CA VAL A 28 -13.83 23.71 -3.14
C VAL A 28 -13.06 23.00 -2.03
N TRP A 29 -12.29 21.97 -2.39
CA TRP A 29 -11.52 21.18 -1.44
C TRP A 29 -10.14 21.79 -1.23
N ARG A 30 -9.74 21.96 0.04
CA ARG A 30 -8.43 22.45 0.48
C ARG A 30 -7.81 21.44 1.44
N PRO A 31 -7.08 20.44 0.94
CA PRO A 31 -6.43 19.46 1.79
C PRO A 31 -5.33 20.08 2.66
N ASP A 32 -4.61 21.08 2.16
CA ASP A 32 -3.64 21.88 2.92
C ASP A 32 -4.00 23.37 2.83
N ILE A 33 -4.50 23.91 3.94
CA ILE A 33 -4.88 25.33 4.04
C ILE A 33 -3.69 26.29 3.89
N ASN A 34 -2.46 25.82 4.14
CA ASN A 34 -1.27 26.67 4.04
C ASN A 34 -0.90 26.98 2.59
N MET A 35 -1.37 26.17 1.63
CA MET A 35 -1.19 26.44 0.20
C MET A 35 -2.12 27.56 -0.32
N GLY A 36 -3.09 28.00 0.49
CA GLY A 36 -4.10 28.98 0.10
C GLY A 36 -4.82 28.57 -1.19
N GLN A 37 -5.11 29.54 -2.06
CA GLN A 37 -5.80 29.29 -3.33
C GLN A 37 -5.05 28.36 -4.29
N SER A 38 -3.71 28.25 -4.16
CA SER A 38 -2.93 27.38 -5.04
C SER A 38 -3.13 25.87 -4.76
N GLY A 39 -3.69 25.54 -3.59
CA GLY A 39 -4.06 24.19 -3.19
C GLY A 39 -5.56 23.89 -3.31
N GLU A 40 -6.35 24.82 -3.85
CA GLU A 40 -7.79 24.64 -4.05
C GLU A 40 -8.06 23.73 -5.25
N LEU A 41 -8.95 22.75 -5.07
CA LEU A 41 -9.44 21.89 -6.15
C LEU A 41 -10.95 21.78 -6.09
N PHE A 42 -11.64 22.18 -7.15
CA PHE A 42 -13.08 21.98 -7.22
C PHE A 42 -13.39 20.48 -7.21
N THR A 43 -14.30 20.05 -6.34
CA THR A 43 -14.62 18.63 -6.17
C THR A 43 -16.13 18.43 -6.24
N SER A 44 -16.58 17.60 -7.17
CA SER A 44 -17.99 17.22 -7.33
C SER A 44 -18.19 15.75 -6.96
N VAL A 45 -19.09 15.49 -6.04
CA VAL A 45 -19.53 14.15 -5.66
C VAL A 45 -20.70 13.75 -6.57
N LEU A 46 -20.61 12.57 -7.18
CA LEU A 46 -21.65 12.03 -8.04
C LEU A 46 -22.89 11.68 -7.24
N TYR A 47 -24.07 11.99 -7.79
CA TYR A 47 -25.33 11.67 -7.14
C TYR A 47 -25.54 10.17 -7.00
N ASN A 48 -25.19 9.37 -8.02
CA ASN A 48 -25.51 7.95 -8.09
C ASN A 48 -24.27 7.10 -8.40
N LEU A 49 -23.22 7.25 -7.59
CA LEU A 49 -21.94 6.58 -7.85
C LEU A 49 -21.50 6.88 -9.31
N TYR A 50 -20.92 5.90 -10.02
CA TYR A 50 -20.45 6.03 -11.40
C TYR A 50 -21.33 5.27 -12.40
N VAL A 51 -22.59 4.98 -12.05
CA VAL A 51 -23.50 4.14 -12.85
C VAL A 51 -24.64 4.94 -13.47
N ALA A 52 -25.20 4.42 -14.57
CA ALA A 52 -26.38 4.97 -15.22
C ALA A 52 -27.58 5.02 -14.25
N PRO A 53 -28.50 5.99 -14.43
CA PRO A 53 -29.77 5.99 -13.71
C PRO A 53 -30.52 4.67 -13.91
N GLU A 54 -31.26 4.24 -12.89
CA GLU A 54 -32.08 3.02 -12.94
C GLU A 54 -33.05 3.03 -14.13
N GLY A 55 -33.07 1.96 -14.92
CA GLY A 55 -33.88 1.86 -16.13
C GLY A 55 -33.23 2.44 -17.39
N PHE A 56 -31.96 2.88 -17.32
CA PHE A 56 -31.22 3.47 -18.44
C PHE A 56 -29.85 2.81 -18.70
N CYS A 57 -29.64 1.56 -18.28
CA CYS A 57 -28.49 0.79 -18.72
C CYS A 57 -28.73 0.17 -20.12
N PHE A 58 -27.95 0.59 -21.11
CA PHE A 58 -28.13 0.17 -22.51
C PHE A 58 -27.06 -0.79 -23.02
N ASP A 59 -26.36 -1.48 -22.12
CA ASP A 59 -25.34 -2.47 -22.48
C ASP A 59 -25.92 -3.86 -22.77
N ALA A 60 -25.13 -4.73 -23.39
CA ALA A 60 -25.49 -6.08 -23.76
C ALA A 60 -25.84 -6.98 -22.57
N PHE A 61 -25.31 -6.68 -21.38
CA PHE A 61 -25.57 -7.45 -20.14
C PHE A 61 -26.64 -6.81 -19.24
N CYS A 62 -27.28 -5.74 -19.71
CA CYS A 62 -28.33 -5.06 -18.97
C CYS A 62 -29.72 -5.56 -19.35
N ASN A 63 -30.64 -5.51 -18.38
CA ASN A 63 -32.03 -5.97 -18.55
C ASN A 63 -33.02 -4.82 -18.82
N ASP A 64 -32.53 -3.58 -18.93
CA ASP A 64 -33.40 -2.43 -19.15
C ASP A 64 -33.88 -2.37 -20.60
N ASP A 65 -35.16 -2.04 -20.79
CA ASP A 65 -35.73 -1.91 -22.12
C ASP A 65 -35.04 -0.80 -22.93
N PRO A 66 -34.76 -1.02 -24.24
CA PRO A 66 -34.34 0.05 -25.13
C PRO A 66 -35.47 1.07 -25.33
N ILE A 67 -35.14 2.23 -25.89
CA ILE A 67 -36.13 3.22 -26.29
C ILE A 67 -36.72 2.81 -27.64
N LEU A 68 -38.00 2.43 -27.61
CA LEU A 68 -38.81 2.01 -28.75
C LEU A 68 -39.72 3.17 -29.16
N ASP A 69 -39.31 3.89 -30.20
CA ASP A 69 -39.87 5.18 -30.64
C ASP A 69 -40.74 5.10 -31.90
N ASN A 70 -41.01 3.89 -32.40
CA ASN A 70 -41.91 3.69 -33.53
C ASN A 70 -43.34 3.41 -33.02
N PRO A 71 -44.29 4.36 -33.16
CA PRO A 71 -45.65 4.20 -32.64
C PRO A 71 -46.47 3.12 -33.40
N LYS A 72 -45.96 2.62 -34.53
CA LYS A 72 -46.59 1.55 -35.30
C LYS A 72 -46.18 0.14 -34.85
N LEU A 73 -45.20 0.03 -33.96
CA LEU A 73 -44.73 -1.26 -33.43
C LEU A 73 -45.21 -1.45 -31.99
N HIS A 74 -45.45 -2.71 -31.61
CA HIS A 74 -45.71 -3.07 -30.22
C HIS A 74 -44.50 -2.71 -29.35
N GLY A 75 -44.75 -2.32 -28.10
CA GLY A 75 -43.71 -1.97 -27.15
C GLY A 75 -43.22 -0.51 -27.20
N TYR A 76 -43.90 0.40 -27.93
CA TYR A 76 -43.62 1.83 -27.84
C TYR A 76 -43.60 2.30 -26.38
N ASN A 77 -42.50 2.90 -25.94
CA ASN A 77 -42.26 3.22 -24.52
C ASN A 77 -41.67 4.61 -24.26
N VAL A 78 -41.62 5.49 -25.28
CA VAL A 78 -40.99 6.81 -25.19
C VAL A 78 -41.57 7.65 -24.04
N ASP A 79 -42.89 7.74 -23.93
CA ASP A 79 -43.52 8.62 -22.93
C ASP A 79 -43.15 8.19 -21.50
N ALA A 80 -43.15 6.88 -21.23
CA ALA A 80 -42.74 6.32 -19.95
C ALA A 80 -41.24 6.51 -19.67
N LYS A 81 -40.38 6.30 -20.68
CA LYS A 81 -38.92 6.51 -20.55
C LYS A 81 -38.58 7.98 -20.32
N VAL A 82 -39.24 8.91 -21.03
CA VAL A 82 -39.03 10.35 -20.83
C VAL A 82 -39.47 10.79 -19.43
N GLU A 83 -40.64 10.34 -18.97
CA GLU A 83 -41.12 10.66 -17.62
C GLU A 83 -40.17 10.11 -16.55
N ASN A 84 -39.73 8.86 -16.68
CA ASN A 84 -38.77 8.26 -15.76
C ASN A 84 -37.44 9.03 -15.73
N PHE A 85 -36.90 9.40 -16.90
CA PHE A 85 -35.66 10.16 -16.97
C PHE A 85 -35.81 11.55 -16.33
N ALA A 86 -36.91 12.25 -16.62
CA ALA A 86 -37.19 13.56 -16.01
C ALA A 86 -37.27 13.48 -14.48
N ASN A 87 -37.85 12.42 -13.94
CA ASN A 87 -37.88 12.17 -12.49
C ASN A 87 -36.48 11.97 -11.90
N HIS A 88 -35.59 11.25 -12.59
CA HIS A 88 -34.18 11.15 -12.17
C HIS A 88 -33.47 12.51 -12.23
N VAL A 89 -33.69 13.30 -13.28
CA VAL A 89 -33.09 14.64 -13.43
C VAL A 89 -33.52 15.55 -12.28
N GLN A 90 -34.82 15.61 -11.97
CA GLN A 90 -35.34 16.41 -10.84
C GLN A 90 -34.75 15.93 -9.50
N ARG A 91 -34.67 14.61 -9.30
CA ARG A 91 -34.10 14.03 -8.08
C ARG A 91 -32.63 14.44 -7.93
N TYR A 92 -31.84 14.36 -8.99
CA TYR A 92 -30.41 14.68 -8.96
C TYR A 92 -30.21 16.19 -8.76
N ALA A 93 -30.93 17.02 -9.52
CA ALA A 93 -30.88 18.48 -9.42
C ALA A 93 -31.22 19.00 -8.01
N SER A 94 -32.03 18.26 -7.23
CA SER A 94 -32.34 18.64 -5.85
C SER A 94 -31.13 18.65 -4.90
N ALA A 95 -30.03 17.99 -5.25
CA ALA A 95 -28.80 17.91 -4.45
C ALA A 95 -27.66 18.84 -4.92
N TYR A 96 -27.84 19.59 -6.00
CA TYR A 96 -26.83 20.49 -6.56
C TYR A 96 -27.30 21.95 -6.51
N LYS A 97 -26.35 22.89 -6.59
CA LYS A 97 -26.65 24.33 -6.49
C LYS A 97 -27.08 24.94 -7.82
N THR A 98 -26.57 24.41 -8.93
CA THR A 98 -26.81 24.96 -10.28
C THR A 98 -27.86 24.16 -11.04
N ASN A 99 -28.23 24.65 -12.21
CA ASN A 99 -29.11 23.95 -13.15
C ASN A 99 -28.33 23.00 -14.08
N ASN A 100 -27.03 22.82 -13.86
CA ASN A 100 -26.19 21.87 -14.58
C ASN A 100 -25.93 20.68 -13.66
N ILE A 101 -26.33 19.48 -14.09
CA ILE A 101 -26.01 18.23 -13.40
C ILE A 101 -25.28 17.29 -14.34
N MET A 102 -24.37 16.50 -13.78
CA MET A 102 -23.73 15.42 -14.51
C MET A 102 -24.42 14.09 -14.18
N MET A 103 -24.79 13.35 -15.22
CA MET A 103 -25.32 11.99 -15.12
C MET A 103 -24.36 11.02 -15.83
N THR A 104 -23.79 10.07 -15.10
CA THR A 104 -22.85 9.09 -15.64
C THR A 104 -23.59 7.99 -16.37
N MET A 105 -23.60 8.01 -17.70
CA MET A 105 -24.25 6.99 -18.53
C MET A 105 -23.30 5.82 -18.78
N GLY A 106 -23.09 4.96 -17.79
CA GLY A 106 -22.18 3.80 -17.90
C GLY A 106 -22.14 2.96 -16.63
N GLY A 107 -21.01 2.27 -16.43
CA GLY A 107 -20.75 1.37 -15.31
C GLY A 107 -19.52 0.50 -15.59
N ASP A 108 -19.28 -0.50 -14.75
CA ASP A 108 -18.16 -1.44 -14.93
C ASP A 108 -18.25 -2.12 -16.30
N PHE A 109 -17.17 -2.05 -17.09
CA PHE A 109 -17.03 -2.67 -18.43
C PHE A 109 -18.19 -2.36 -19.41
N SER A 110 -18.87 -1.23 -19.21
CA SER A 110 -19.88 -0.74 -20.15
C SER A 110 -19.26 -0.30 -21.48
N TYR A 111 -20.11 -0.04 -22.47
CA TYR A 111 -19.77 0.24 -23.86
C TYR A 111 -19.17 -0.95 -24.62
N SER A 112 -19.36 -2.18 -24.13
CA SER A 112 -19.01 -3.42 -24.87
C SER A 112 -19.71 -3.49 -26.23
N VAL A 113 -20.94 -2.96 -26.30
CA VAL A 113 -21.65 -2.66 -27.56
C VAL A 113 -22.04 -1.17 -27.59
N ALA A 114 -21.06 -0.31 -27.85
CA ALA A 114 -21.23 1.16 -27.83
C ALA A 114 -22.40 1.67 -28.69
N SER A 115 -22.68 1.03 -29.85
CA SER A 115 -23.80 1.43 -30.71
C SER A 115 -25.17 1.29 -30.04
N SER A 116 -25.32 0.37 -29.08
CA SER A 116 -26.55 0.22 -28.29
C SER A 116 -26.76 1.44 -27.39
N TRP A 117 -25.71 1.85 -26.69
CA TRP A 117 -25.69 3.05 -25.85
C TRP A 117 -26.01 4.31 -26.64
N PHE A 118 -25.24 4.62 -27.69
CA PHE A 118 -25.43 5.84 -28.47
C PHE A 118 -26.81 5.92 -29.13
N ARG A 119 -27.31 4.82 -29.71
CA ARG A 119 -28.65 4.80 -30.32
C ARG A 119 -29.77 5.11 -29.31
N ASN A 120 -29.68 4.59 -28.09
CA ASN A 120 -30.68 4.86 -27.06
C ASN A 120 -30.51 6.26 -26.48
N MET A 121 -29.28 6.74 -26.25
CA MET A 121 -29.03 8.09 -25.77
C MET A 121 -29.45 9.16 -26.79
N ASP A 122 -29.25 8.94 -28.09
CA ASP A 122 -29.73 9.86 -29.14
C ASP A 122 -31.25 9.99 -29.10
N LYS A 123 -31.97 8.87 -28.95
CA LYS A 123 -33.43 8.87 -28.77
C LYS A 123 -33.83 9.57 -27.49
N LEU A 124 -33.13 9.29 -26.38
CA LEU A 124 -33.39 9.90 -25.09
C LEU A 124 -33.27 11.43 -25.17
N ILE A 125 -32.13 11.93 -25.65
CA ILE A 125 -31.86 13.36 -25.86
C ILE A 125 -32.95 13.99 -26.73
N LYS A 126 -33.24 13.37 -27.89
CA LYS A 126 -34.25 13.86 -28.84
C LYS A 126 -35.63 13.98 -28.18
N HIS A 127 -36.07 12.94 -27.48
CA HIS A 127 -37.42 12.88 -26.94
C HIS A 127 -37.58 13.69 -25.67
N VAL A 128 -36.60 13.70 -24.76
CA VAL A 128 -36.63 14.52 -23.55
C VAL A 128 -36.63 16.01 -23.92
N ASN A 129 -35.70 16.47 -24.76
CA ASN A 129 -35.64 17.89 -25.14
C ASN A 129 -36.89 18.36 -25.90
N LYS A 130 -37.60 17.44 -26.57
CA LYS A 130 -38.85 17.74 -27.27
C LYS A 130 -40.06 17.77 -26.33
N LEU A 131 -40.15 16.83 -25.39
CA LEU A 131 -41.35 16.60 -24.57
C LEU A 131 -41.28 17.28 -23.19
N LYS A 132 -40.07 17.66 -22.75
CA LYS A 132 -39.77 18.34 -21.47
C LYS A 132 -38.96 19.61 -21.77
N PRO A 133 -39.58 20.70 -22.29
CA PRO A 133 -38.88 21.91 -22.70
C PRO A 133 -38.14 22.64 -21.57
N GLU A 134 -38.45 22.33 -20.32
CA GLU A 134 -37.74 22.77 -19.12
C GLU A 134 -36.39 22.07 -18.90
N LEU A 135 -36.13 20.96 -19.61
CA LEU A 135 -34.90 20.20 -19.55
C LEU A 135 -34.09 20.38 -20.84
N ASN A 136 -32.76 20.40 -20.69
CA ASN A 136 -31.82 20.34 -21.81
C ASN A 136 -30.80 19.23 -21.56
N VAL A 137 -30.96 18.12 -22.28
CA VAL A 137 -30.11 16.93 -22.20
C VAL A 137 -29.16 16.94 -23.41
N LEU A 138 -27.87 16.73 -23.16
CA LEU A 138 -26.85 16.64 -24.20
C LEU A 138 -25.76 15.64 -23.82
N TYR A 139 -25.00 15.17 -24.82
CA TYR A 139 -23.72 14.55 -24.55
C TYR A 139 -22.75 15.57 -23.97
N SER A 140 -22.00 15.18 -22.95
CA SER A 140 -21.05 16.06 -22.29
C SER A 140 -19.82 15.26 -21.82
N THR A 141 -18.84 15.98 -21.31
CA THR A 141 -17.63 15.45 -20.66
C THR A 141 -17.50 16.09 -19.27
N PRO A 142 -16.70 15.51 -18.35
CA PRO A 142 -16.42 16.16 -17.07
C PRO A 142 -15.88 17.59 -17.21
N ASP A 143 -15.03 17.83 -18.21
CA ASP A 143 -14.49 19.16 -18.53
C ASP A 143 -15.58 20.17 -18.96
N CYS A 144 -16.49 19.76 -19.85
CA CYS A 144 -17.63 20.59 -20.26
C CYS A 144 -18.57 20.88 -19.08
N TYR A 145 -18.78 19.92 -18.19
CA TYR A 145 -19.56 20.10 -16.97
C TYR A 145 -18.89 21.11 -16.02
N LEU A 146 -17.59 20.97 -15.73
CA LEU A 146 -16.84 21.93 -14.92
C LEU A 146 -16.86 23.34 -15.53
N SER A 147 -16.70 23.44 -16.85
CA SER A 147 -16.82 24.71 -17.57
C SER A 147 -18.22 25.33 -17.42
N ALA A 148 -19.29 24.53 -17.49
CA ALA A 148 -20.65 25.02 -17.30
C ALA A 148 -20.89 25.53 -15.86
N LEU A 149 -20.32 24.86 -14.87
CA LEU A 149 -20.36 25.32 -13.48
C LEU A 149 -19.61 26.63 -13.27
N GLN A 150 -18.40 26.74 -13.85
CA GLN A 150 -17.58 27.95 -13.76
C GLN A 150 -18.26 29.18 -14.40
N ASN A 151 -19.00 28.97 -15.49
CA ASN A 151 -19.72 30.03 -16.19
C ASN A 151 -21.11 30.33 -15.57
N THR A 152 -21.47 29.71 -14.44
CA THR A 152 -22.73 30.00 -13.76
C THR A 152 -22.56 31.19 -12.81
N ASP A 153 -23.21 32.31 -13.14
CA ASP A 153 -23.15 33.53 -12.33
C ASP A 153 -23.80 33.36 -10.94
N ASN A 154 -23.29 34.10 -9.96
CA ASN A 154 -23.85 34.22 -8.60
C ASN A 154 -23.91 32.90 -7.80
N VAL A 155 -23.03 31.94 -8.09
CA VAL A 155 -22.89 30.70 -7.31
C VAL A 155 -21.63 30.75 -6.46
N THR A 156 -21.76 30.45 -5.17
CA THR A 156 -20.64 30.27 -4.26
C THR A 156 -20.57 28.82 -3.79
N TRP A 157 -19.36 28.27 -3.77
CA TRP A 157 -19.11 26.89 -3.38
C TRP A 157 -18.72 26.81 -1.89
N PRO A 158 -19.23 25.82 -1.14
CA PRO A 158 -18.74 25.57 0.22
C PRO A 158 -17.27 25.14 0.17
N LEU A 159 -16.54 25.43 1.23
CA LEU A 159 -15.17 24.97 1.44
C LEU A 159 -15.17 23.65 2.22
N LYS A 160 -14.31 22.71 1.82
CA LYS A 160 -13.93 21.56 2.64
C LYS A 160 -12.45 21.72 3.01
N ASP A 161 -12.18 22.03 4.27
CA ASP A 161 -10.84 22.35 4.76
C ASP A 161 -10.23 21.19 5.54
N THR A 162 -8.91 20.97 5.38
CA THR A 162 -8.03 20.15 6.24
C THR A 162 -8.40 18.67 6.41
N ASP A 163 -9.33 18.17 5.61
CA ASP A 163 -9.97 16.88 5.82
C ASP A 163 -10.01 16.06 4.51
N ASP A 164 -10.25 14.76 4.62
CA ASP A 164 -10.32 13.82 3.50
C ASP A 164 -11.72 13.20 3.36
N PHE A 165 -11.84 12.09 2.63
CA PHE A 165 -13.09 11.34 2.48
C PHE A 165 -13.00 9.93 3.07
N PHE A 166 -12.12 9.73 4.06
CA PHE A 166 -11.97 8.47 4.77
C PHE A 166 -12.55 8.53 6.19
N PRO A 167 -12.94 7.36 6.75
CA PRO A 167 -13.12 6.09 6.05
C PRO A 167 -14.40 6.09 5.20
N TYR A 168 -14.42 5.26 4.15
CA TYR A 168 -15.62 5.04 3.34
C TYR A 168 -16.48 3.92 3.95
N ALA A 169 -17.77 4.17 4.13
CA ALA A 169 -18.77 3.13 4.32
C ALA A 169 -19.95 3.32 3.35
N HIS A 170 -20.55 2.22 2.89
CA HIS A 170 -21.75 2.28 2.05
C HIS A 170 -23.05 1.99 2.80
N ASP A 171 -22.93 1.50 4.03
CA ASP A 171 -23.98 1.33 5.03
C ASP A 171 -23.37 1.22 6.44
N GLU A 172 -24.23 1.12 7.46
CA GLU A 172 -23.90 1.14 8.90
C GLU A 172 -22.81 0.14 9.35
N HIS A 173 -22.57 -0.93 8.58
CA HIS A 173 -21.71 -2.05 8.98
C HIS A 173 -20.67 -2.43 7.92
N SER A 174 -20.36 -1.50 7.02
CA SER A 174 -19.47 -1.74 5.89
C SER A 174 -18.38 -0.68 5.76
N TYR A 175 -17.67 -0.39 6.86
CA TYR A 175 -16.46 0.44 6.80
C TYR A 175 -15.36 -0.29 6.01
N TRP A 176 -14.96 0.28 4.88
CA TRP A 176 -13.93 -0.26 3.99
C TRP A 176 -12.54 0.11 4.51
N THR A 177 -12.21 -0.37 5.70
CA THR A 177 -10.90 -0.18 6.33
C THR A 177 -10.09 -1.47 6.36
N GLY A 178 -10.66 -2.61 5.94
CA GLY A 178 -9.96 -3.89 5.82
C GLY A 178 -8.88 -3.86 4.72
N TYR A 179 -9.16 -3.20 3.59
CA TYR A 179 -8.20 -3.12 2.49
C TYR A 179 -6.96 -2.28 2.81
N PHE A 180 -6.97 -1.52 3.91
CA PHE A 180 -5.76 -0.87 4.42
C PHE A 180 -4.67 -1.89 4.78
N THR A 181 -5.05 -3.13 5.11
CA THR A 181 -4.14 -4.20 5.53
C THR A 181 -4.16 -5.43 4.62
N SER A 182 -5.26 -5.67 3.89
CA SER A 182 -5.40 -6.83 2.98
C SER A 182 -4.18 -7.02 2.08
N ARG A 183 -3.68 -8.26 1.99
CA ARG A 183 -2.49 -8.64 1.20
C ARG A 183 -1.24 -7.80 1.52
N SER A 184 -0.90 -7.69 2.81
CA SER A 184 0.25 -6.93 3.32
C SER A 184 1.59 -7.24 2.61
N ASN A 185 1.83 -8.49 2.21
CA ASN A 185 3.03 -8.88 1.46
C ASN A 185 3.11 -8.18 0.09
N LEU A 186 1.99 -8.09 -0.65
CA LEU A 186 1.94 -7.40 -1.94
C LEU A 186 2.14 -5.89 -1.74
N LYS A 187 1.49 -5.28 -0.73
CA LYS A 187 1.72 -3.87 -0.35
C LYS A 187 3.19 -3.58 -0.07
N TYR A 188 3.85 -4.46 0.68
CA TYR A 188 5.28 -4.35 0.98
C TYR A 188 6.13 -4.43 -0.29
N MET A 189 5.85 -5.40 -1.18
CA MET A 189 6.56 -5.56 -2.45
C MET A 189 6.42 -4.32 -3.35
N ILE A 190 5.21 -3.77 -3.47
CA ILE A 190 4.94 -2.53 -4.24
C ILE A 190 5.75 -1.35 -3.67
N CYS A 191 5.78 -1.20 -2.34
CA CYS A 191 6.57 -0.15 -1.68
C CYS A 191 8.07 -0.30 -2.00
N LYS A 192 8.62 -1.52 -1.91
CA LYS A 192 10.02 -1.79 -2.25
C LYS A 192 10.32 -1.56 -3.73
N ALA A 193 9.43 -1.98 -4.62
CA ALA A 193 9.55 -1.75 -6.06
C ALA A 193 9.54 -0.26 -6.40
N ASN A 194 8.66 0.54 -5.78
CA ASN A 194 8.65 1.99 -5.97
C ASN A 194 9.93 2.66 -5.45
N ASN A 195 10.44 2.26 -4.28
CA ASN A 195 11.72 2.78 -3.76
C ASN A 195 12.86 2.49 -4.73
N LEU A 196 12.92 1.26 -5.26
CA LEU A 196 13.89 0.88 -6.27
C LEU A 196 13.72 1.70 -7.55
N LEU A 197 12.47 1.91 -8.01
CA LEU A 197 12.16 2.72 -9.19
C LEU A 197 12.73 4.14 -9.07
N GLN A 198 12.59 4.78 -7.91
CA GLN A 198 13.16 6.12 -7.70
C GLN A 198 14.69 6.11 -7.79
N ALA A 199 15.33 5.13 -7.15
CA ALA A 199 16.78 4.97 -7.19
C ALA A 199 17.31 4.73 -8.63
N VAL A 200 16.67 3.83 -9.39
CA VAL A 200 17.11 3.56 -10.77
C VAL A 200 16.80 4.70 -11.73
N LYS A 201 15.74 5.50 -11.49
CA LYS A 201 15.51 6.76 -12.22
C LYS A 201 16.65 7.74 -12.02
N GLN A 202 17.08 7.95 -10.76
CA GLN A 202 18.21 8.82 -10.44
C GLN A 202 19.48 8.36 -11.16
N ILE A 203 19.82 7.07 -11.05
CA ILE A 203 21.00 6.50 -11.72
C ILE A 203 20.89 6.64 -13.24
N SER A 204 19.72 6.32 -13.82
CA SER A 204 19.50 6.39 -15.28
C SER A 204 19.70 7.79 -15.85
N SER A 205 19.38 8.84 -15.08
CA SER A 205 19.59 10.22 -15.50
C SER A 205 21.06 10.55 -15.80
N ILE A 206 21.99 9.82 -15.18
CA ILE A 206 23.45 9.94 -15.40
C ILE A 206 23.92 9.08 -16.58
N LEU A 207 23.19 7.99 -16.89
CA LEU A 207 23.58 7.05 -17.94
C LEU A 207 23.22 7.54 -19.34
N GLY A 208 22.11 8.28 -19.49
CA GLY A 208 21.53 8.66 -20.78
C GLY A 208 20.55 7.60 -21.30
N ASP A 209 20.10 7.73 -22.55
CA ASP A 209 18.90 7.04 -23.06
C ASP A 209 18.99 5.51 -23.19
N GLY A 210 20.19 4.93 -23.14
CA GLY A 210 20.42 3.51 -23.43
C GLY A 210 19.74 2.51 -22.46
N VAL A 211 19.27 2.98 -21.30
CA VAL A 211 18.60 2.14 -20.27
C VAL A 211 17.14 2.53 -20.02
N ASN A 212 16.60 3.48 -20.79
CA ASN A 212 15.24 4.01 -20.58
C ASN A 212 14.18 2.90 -20.66
N GLY A 213 14.33 1.93 -21.56
CA GLY A 213 13.40 0.81 -21.68
C GLY A 213 13.31 -0.05 -20.41
N SER A 214 14.43 -0.28 -19.72
CA SER A 214 14.45 -1.06 -18.47
C SER A 214 13.81 -0.28 -17.32
N VAL A 215 14.05 1.03 -17.22
CA VAL A 215 13.39 1.89 -16.23
C VAL A 215 11.88 1.97 -16.49
N GLN A 216 11.48 2.09 -17.76
CA GLN A 216 10.07 2.16 -18.15
C GLN A 216 9.29 0.89 -17.80
N LYS A 217 9.89 -0.30 -17.97
CA LYS A 217 9.24 -1.57 -17.59
C LYS A 217 8.90 -1.60 -16.09
N LEU A 218 9.86 -1.29 -15.22
CA LEU A 218 9.59 -1.18 -13.78
C LEU A 218 8.56 -0.08 -13.48
N ALA A 219 8.63 1.05 -14.17
CA ALA A 219 7.69 2.16 -13.99
C ALA A 219 6.24 1.78 -14.34
N ILE A 220 6.03 1.07 -15.44
CA ILE A 220 4.71 0.62 -15.90
C ILE A 220 4.11 -0.32 -14.86
N VAL A 221 4.88 -1.31 -14.40
CA VAL A 221 4.35 -2.28 -13.43
C VAL A 221 4.05 -1.62 -12.09
N VAL A 222 4.95 -0.77 -11.57
CA VAL A 222 4.69 -0.02 -10.32
C VAL A 222 3.44 0.85 -10.45
N ALA A 223 3.23 1.50 -11.61
CA ALA A 223 2.04 2.29 -11.88
C ALA A 223 0.77 1.43 -11.96
N GLN A 224 0.82 0.28 -12.64
CA GLN A 224 -0.29 -0.66 -12.72
C GLN A 224 -0.66 -1.21 -11.33
N SER A 225 0.33 -1.44 -10.48
CA SER A 225 0.10 -1.87 -9.09
C SER A 225 -0.52 -0.79 -8.21
N GLN A 226 -0.60 0.47 -8.65
CA GLN A 226 -1.37 1.51 -7.95
C GLN A 226 -2.88 1.44 -8.25
N HIS A 227 -3.31 0.51 -9.11
CA HIS A 227 -4.73 0.26 -9.34
C HIS A 227 -5.47 0.03 -8.02
N HIS A 228 -6.71 0.53 -7.92
CA HIS A 228 -7.50 0.49 -6.70
C HIS A 228 -8.02 -0.90 -6.32
N ASP A 229 -7.75 -1.93 -7.13
CA ASP A 229 -7.85 -3.35 -6.74
C ASP A 229 -6.50 -4.08 -6.72
N SER A 230 -5.37 -3.37 -6.79
CA SER A 230 -4.03 -3.98 -6.71
C SER A 230 -3.38 -3.69 -5.37
N ILE A 231 -2.90 -2.46 -5.15
CA ILE A 231 -2.30 -2.08 -3.86
C ILE A 231 -3.27 -2.24 -2.69
N THR A 232 -4.58 -2.16 -2.92
CA THR A 232 -5.63 -2.37 -1.91
C THR A 232 -5.78 -3.83 -1.51
N GLY A 233 -5.37 -4.78 -2.35
CA GLY A 233 -5.42 -6.21 -2.07
C GLY A 233 -6.83 -6.81 -2.20
N THR A 234 -7.67 -6.21 -3.03
CA THR A 234 -9.09 -6.57 -3.19
C THR A 234 -9.41 -7.39 -4.44
N GLU A 235 -8.39 -7.70 -5.23
CA GLU A 235 -8.42 -8.61 -6.36
C GLU A 235 -8.53 -10.10 -5.97
N LYS A 236 -8.91 -10.92 -6.95
CA LYS A 236 -8.86 -12.40 -6.84
C LYS A 236 -7.41 -12.88 -6.72
N GLN A 237 -7.22 -14.03 -6.08
CA GLN A 237 -5.87 -14.58 -5.82
C GLN A 237 -4.98 -14.64 -7.07
N HIS A 238 -5.47 -15.19 -8.19
CA HIS A 238 -4.66 -15.31 -9.40
C HIS A 238 -4.27 -13.97 -10.03
N VAL A 239 -5.04 -12.89 -9.78
CA VAL A 239 -4.68 -11.53 -10.23
C VAL A 239 -3.61 -10.94 -9.31
N SER A 240 -3.67 -11.26 -8.02
CA SER A 240 -2.62 -10.92 -7.05
C SER A 240 -1.28 -11.57 -7.42
N ASP A 241 -1.33 -12.84 -7.79
CA ASP A 241 -0.17 -13.62 -8.22
C ASP A 241 0.44 -13.02 -9.50
N ASP A 242 -0.40 -12.55 -10.43
CA ASP A 242 0.02 -11.85 -11.67
C ASP A 242 0.69 -10.50 -11.37
N TYR A 243 0.14 -9.70 -10.45
CA TYR A 243 0.80 -8.47 -9.99
C TYR A 243 2.18 -8.73 -9.36
N ALA A 244 2.29 -9.76 -8.51
CA ALA A 244 3.56 -10.14 -7.90
C ALA A 244 4.58 -10.61 -8.95
N LEU A 245 4.15 -11.39 -9.94
CA LEU A 245 5.00 -11.84 -11.05
C LEU A 245 5.55 -10.65 -11.84
N TYR A 246 4.70 -9.74 -12.31
CA TYR A 246 5.17 -8.59 -13.07
C TYR A 246 6.06 -7.66 -12.25
N LEU A 247 5.80 -7.49 -10.95
CA LEU A 247 6.67 -6.71 -10.07
C LEU A 247 8.06 -7.33 -9.99
N ASP A 248 8.14 -8.66 -9.86
CA ASP A 248 9.42 -9.38 -9.83
C ASP A 248 10.19 -9.22 -11.15
N GLU A 249 9.51 -9.39 -12.28
CA GLU A 249 10.10 -9.19 -13.61
C GLU A 249 10.58 -7.74 -13.82
N GLY A 250 9.80 -6.76 -13.36
CA GLY A 250 10.17 -5.35 -13.41
C GLY A 250 11.40 -5.02 -12.56
N ILE A 251 11.50 -5.61 -11.37
CA ILE A 251 12.67 -5.48 -10.47
C ILE A 251 13.90 -6.11 -11.13
N ASP A 252 13.77 -7.30 -11.71
CA ASP A 252 14.89 -7.98 -12.37
C ASP A 252 15.40 -7.20 -13.57
N GLU A 253 14.48 -6.62 -14.35
CA GLU A 253 14.87 -5.76 -15.47
C GLU A 253 15.65 -4.52 -15.01
N SER A 254 15.35 -3.97 -13.83
CA SER A 254 16.06 -2.80 -13.32
C SER A 254 17.52 -3.10 -12.92
N GLN A 255 17.90 -4.36 -12.74
CA GLN A 255 19.31 -4.76 -12.54
C GLN A 255 20.19 -4.37 -13.73
N LYS A 256 19.64 -4.34 -14.94
CA LYS A 256 20.37 -3.92 -16.15
C LYS A 256 20.80 -2.46 -16.06
N VAL A 257 19.99 -1.61 -15.42
CA VAL A 257 20.30 -0.20 -15.18
C VAL A 257 21.52 -0.08 -14.26
N LEU A 258 21.54 -0.83 -13.16
CA LEU A 258 22.68 -0.84 -12.24
C LEU A 258 23.93 -1.40 -12.90
N THR A 259 23.80 -2.51 -13.63
CA THR A 259 24.93 -3.12 -14.35
C THR A 259 25.52 -2.16 -15.39
N ALA A 260 24.67 -1.47 -16.15
CA ALA A 260 25.13 -0.45 -17.09
C ALA A 260 25.83 0.72 -16.38
N ALA A 261 25.32 1.16 -15.23
CA ALA A 261 25.96 2.21 -14.43
C ALA A 261 27.36 1.82 -13.99
N TYR A 262 27.48 0.61 -13.43
CA TYR A 262 28.75 0.07 -12.98
C TYR A 262 29.75 -0.07 -14.11
N ARG A 263 29.33 -0.62 -15.25
CA ARG A 263 30.21 -0.75 -16.40
C ARG A 263 30.65 0.61 -16.97
N LYS A 264 29.77 1.62 -16.93
CA LYS A 264 30.11 3.00 -17.33
C LYS A 264 31.11 3.65 -16.37
N TRP A 265 30.98 3.45 -15.06
CA TRP A 265 31.82 4.11 -14.05
C TRP A 265 33.13 3.39 -13.74
N PHE A 266 33.14 2.06 -13.80
CA PHE A 266 34.26 1.23 -13.34
C PHE A 266 34.87 0.34 -14.43
N GLY A 267 34.30 0.34 -15.64
CA GLY A 267 34.80 -0.40 -16.80
C GLY A 267 33.92 -1.58 -17.20
N ASN A 268 33.98 -1.95 -18.48
CA ASN A 268 33.08 -2.94 -19.07
C ASN A 268 33.22 -4.36 -18.50
N ASP A 269 34.37 -4.69 -17.93
CA ASP A 269 34.64 -5.98 -17.30
C ASP A 269 33.97 -6.15 -15.93
N PHE A 270 33.29 -5.10 -15.43
CA PHE A 270 32.61 -5.18 -14.14
C PHE A 270 31.49 -6.23 -14.16
N PRO A 271 31.40 -7.10 -13.13
CA PRO A 271 30.37 -8.14 -13.05
C PRO A 271 28.95 -7.58 -13.08
N GLU A 272 28.02 -8.43 -13.51
CA GLU A 272 26.59 -8.09 -13.44
C GLU A 272 26.14 -7.88 -12.00
N GLN A 273 25.34 -6.84 -11.79
CA GLN A 273 24.78 -6.52 -10.48
C GLN A 273 23.57 -7.41 -10.20
N ARG A 274 23.50 -7.96 -8.99
CA ARG A 274 22.43 -8.86 -8.55
C ARG A 274 21.79 -8.36 -7.26
N TYR A 275 20.46 -8.39 -7.20
CA TYR A 275 19.73 -8.14 -5.98
C TYR A 275 19.60 -9.42 -5.15
N CYS A 276 19.76 -9.31 -3.84
CA CYS A 276 19.25 -10.29 -2.90
C CYS A 276 17.76 -9.98 -2.63
N LYS A 277 16.84 -10.52 -3.45
CA LYS A 277 15.40 -10.22 -3.32
C LYS A 277 14.74 -10.82 -2.07
N LEU A 278 15.38 -11.82 -1.45
CA LEU A 278 14.84 -12.65 -0.36
C LEU A 278 15.48 -12.37 1.01
N LEU A 279 16.00 -11.15 1.23
CA LEU A 279 16.59 -10.77 2.51
C LEU A 279 15.60 -10.81 3.68
N ASN A 280 14.30 -10.64 3.43
CA ASN A 280 13.25 -10.71 4.45
C ASN A 280 13.09 -12.12 5.07
N ILE A 281 13.53 -13.17 4.37
CA ILE A 281 13.58 -14.55 4.88
C ILE A 281 15.03 -15.00 5.12
N SER A 282 15.95 -14.04 5.19
CA SER A 282 17.39 -14.25 5.36
C SER A 282 17.96 -15.26 4.37
N GLU A 283 17.70 -15.02 3.08
CA GLU A 283 18.18 -15.82 1.95
C GLU A 283 18.87 -14.93 0.91
N CYS A 284 20.10 -15.28 0.55
CA CYS A 284 20.76 -14.69 -0.62
C CYS A 284 21.84 -15.63 -1.18
N ASP A 285 21.62 -16.09 -2.41
CA ASP A 285 22.53 -17.00 -3.12
C ASP A 285 23.97 -16.48 -3.17
N VAL A 286 24.16 -15.19 -3.48
CA VAL A 286 25.48 -14.59 -3.65
C VAL A 286 26.33 -14.69 -2.38
N SER A 287 25.78 -14.32 -1.22
CA SER A 287 26.51 -14.30 0.05
C SER A 287 26.67 -15.66 0.70
N GLU A 288 25.80 -16.62 0.36
CA GLU A 288 25.87 -17.98 0.89
C GLU A 288 26.88 -18.85 0.14
N ASN A 289 26.92 -18.74 -1.18
CA ASN A 289 27.66 -19.66 -2.06
C ASN A 289 29.04 -19.14 -2.49
N ASN A 290 29.29 -17.82 -2.43
CA ASN A 290 30.58 -17.25 -2.80
C ASN A 290 31.45 -16.96 -1.56
N SER A 291 32.74 -17.28 -1.63
CA SER A 291 33.70 -16.92 -0.58
C SER A 291 34.14 -15.46 -0.65
N LYS A 292 33.94 -14.78 -1.78
CA LYS A 292 34.22 -13.36 -1.97
C LYS A 292 33.08 -12.71 -2.72
N PHE A 293 32.59 -11.60 -2.21
CA PHE A 293 31.54 -10.82 -2.87
C PHE A 293 31.66 -9.34 -2.49
N VAL A 294 30.98 -8.50 -3.25
CA VAL A 294 30.92 -7.05 -3.03
C VAL A 294 29.49 -6.68 -2.69
N ILE A 295 29.32 -5.92 -1.60
CA ILE A 295 28.06 -5.29 -1.25
C ILE A 295 28.13 -3.85 -1.76
N THR A 296 27.19 -3.54 -2.65
CA THR A 296 27.00 -2.21 -3.18
C THR A 296 25.86 -1.53 -2.47
N LEU A 297 26.12 -0.33 -1.93
CA LEU A 297 25.09 0.52 -1.37
C LEU A 297 24.95 1.78 -2.23
N TYR A 298 23.72 2.08 -2.60
CA TYR A 298 23.36 3.36 -3.20
C TYR A 298 22.43 4.10 -2.23
N ASN A 299 22.78 5.34 -1.91
CA ASN A 299 21.94 6.23 -1.11
C ASN A 299 21.12 7.14 -2.04
N PRO A 300 19.81 6.89 -2.22
CA PRO A 300 18.97 7.73 -3.08
C PRO A 300 18.53 9.05 -2.42
N LEU A 301 18.91 9.29 -1.16
CA LEU A 301 18.54 10.50 -0.42
C LEU A 301 19.52 11.64 -0.69
N SER A 302 19.03 12.87 -0.50
CA SER A 302 19.78 14.11 -0.68
C SER A 302 20.66 14.49 0.51
N HIS A 303 20.79 13.62 1.51
CA HIS A 303 21.62 13.79 2.69
C HIS A 303 22.41 12.51 2.98
N ALA A 304 23.51 12.64 3.72
CA ALA A 304 24.32 11.50 4.11
C ALA A 304 23.54 10.59 5.08
N VAL A 305 23.74 9.28 4.95
CA VAL A 305 23.03 8.29 5.76
C VAL A 305 24.02 7.34 6.41
N THR A 306 23.83 7.10 7.71
CA THR A 306 24.44 6.00 8.43
C THR A 306 23.39 4.92 8.63
N THR A 307 23.62 3.72 8.07
CA THR A 307 22.61 2.64 8.03
C THR A 307 23.23 1.27 8.32
N PRO A 308 22.54 0.38 9.05
CA PRO A 308 22.99 -1.00 9.20
C PRO A 308 22.86 -1.77 7.89
N VAL A 309 23.87 -2.57 7.59
CA VAL A 309 23.86 -3.54 6.48
C VAL A 309 23.76 -4.93 7.10
N ARG A 310 22.80 -5.72 6.62
CA ARG A 310 22.55 -7.09 7.08
C ARG A 310 22.46 -8.02 5.90
N ILE A 311 23.30 -9.06 5.88
CA ILE A 311 23.35 -10.02 4.78
C ILE A 311 23.38 -11.46 5.32
N PRO A 312 22.53 -12.37 4.82
CA PRO A 312 22.51 -13.76 5.28
C PRO A 312 23.78 -14.49 4.85
N VAL A 313 24.40 -15.20 5.79
CA VAL A 313 25.65 -15.91 5.59
C VAL A 313 25.70 -17.22 6.37
N LYS A 314 26.66 -18.08 6.01
CA LYS A 314 27.06 -19.22 6.85
C LYS A 314 27.91 -18.72 8.03
N TYR A 315 27.94 -19.47 9.12
CA TYR A 315 28.83 -19.14 10.23
C TYR A 315 30.30 -19.38 9.83
N ALA A 316 31.10 -18.32 9.84
CA ALA A 316 32.50 -18.33 9.45
C ALA A 316 33.20 -17.08 9.97
N ASP A 317 34.53 -17.06 9.94
CA ASP A 317 35.28 -15.82 10.06
C ASP A 317 35.25 -15.06 8.72
N TYR A 318 34.90 -13.78 8.78
CA TYR A 318 34.83 -12.88 7.64
C TYR A 318 35.81 -11.72 7.77
N LYS A 319 36.16 -11.14 6.64
CA LYS A 319 36.81 -9.83 6.56
C LYS A 319 35.92 -8.91 5.76
N VAL A 320 35.56 -7.78 6.34
CA VAL A 320 34.79 -6.72 5.66
C VAL A 320 35.71 -5.53 5.44
N THR A 321 35.94 -5.18 4.17
CA THR A 321 36.78 -4.04 3.80
C THR A 321 35.89 -2.94 3.25
N GLY A 322 35.97 -1.75 3.84
CA GLY A 322 35.17 -0.59 3.45
C GLY A 322 35.70 0.13 2.21
N PRO A 323 35.00 1.18 1.77
CA PRO A 323 35.30 1.91 0.52
C PRO A 323 36.71 2.50 0.46
N ASN A 324 37.28 2.85 1.62
CA ASN A 324 38.61 3.46 1.74
C ASN A 324 39.72 2.42 1.98
N GLY A 325 39.43 1.12 1.82
CA GLY A 325 40.36 0.04 2.13
C GLY A 325 40.50 -0.29 3.62
N SER A 326 39.75 0.39 4.50
CA SER A 326 39.76 0.15 5.94
C SER A 326 39.05 -1.14 6.32
N ASN A 327 39.50 -1.79 7.39
CA ASN A 327 38.78 -2.93 7.97
C ASN A 327 37.54 -2.42 8.71
N VAL A 328 36.38 -2.99 8.40
CA VAL A 328 35.09 -2.63 9.00
C VAL A 328 34.74 -3.70 10.03
N GLN A 329 34.39 -3.26 11.24
CA GLN A 329 33.93 -4.17 12.27
C GLN A 329 32.56 -4.73 11.89
N TYR A 330 32.43 -6.04 11.97
CA TYR A 330 31.18 -6.76 11.73
C TYR A 330 30.83 -7.61 12.95
N GLU A 331 29.59 -8.06 12.98
CA GLU A 331 29.12 -9.08 13.92
C GLU A 331 28.29 -10.12 13.17
N LEU A 332 28.21 -11.33 13.74
CA LEU A 332 27.33 -12.38 13.25
C LEU A 332 26.17 -12.53 14.23
N VAL A 333 24.97 -12.26 13.73
CA VAL A 333 23.72 -12.37 14.49
C VAL A 333 23.05 -13.67 14.12
N PHE A 334 22.73 -14.50 15.11
CA PHE A 334 22.05 -15.77 14.87
C PHE A 334 20.61 -15.51 14.38
N LEU A 335 20.16 -16.24 13.35
CA LEU A 335 18.81 -16.03 12.80
C LEU A 335 17.71 -16.34 13.83
N PRO A 336 16.61 -15.57 13.88
CA PRO A 336 15.47 -15.91 14.72
C PRO A 336 14.93 -17.32 14.41
N GLY A 337 14.54 -18.06 15.46
CA GLY A 337 14.10 -19.45 15.32
C GLY A 337 12.94 -19.68 14.33
N GLN A 338 12.09 -18.66 14.15
CA GLN A 338 10.96 -18.71 13.21
C GLN A 338 11.41 -18.70 11.74
N ILE A 339 12.52 -18.01 11.41
CA ILE A 339 13.06 -17.94 10.05
C ILE A 339 13.45 -19.34 9.54
N PHE A 340 14.04 -20.18 10.39
CA PHE A 340 14.37 -21.57 10.03
C PHE A 340 13.15 -22.44 9.73
N ARG A 341 11.96 -22.05 10.19
CA ARG A 341 10.72 -22.82 10.03
C ARG A 341 9.82 -22.26 8.92
N LEU A 342 10.25 -21.21 8.23
CA LEU A 342 9.50 -20.62 7.13
C LEU A 342 9.37 -21.60 5.96
N GLY A 343 8.13 -21.87 5.57
CA GLY A 343 7.84 -22.60 4.34
C GLY A 343 8.37 -21.82 3.13
N GLY A 344 8.98 -22.53 2.18
CA GLY A 344 9.54 -21.93 0.96
C GLY A 344 10.95 -21.37 1.08
N ARG A 345 11.52 -21.30 2.30
CA ARG A 345 12.93 -20.90 2.49
C ARG A 345 13.88 -22.02 2.08
N GLY A 346 14.74 -21.77 1.08
CA GLY A 346 15.72 -22.70 0.52
C GLY A 346 17.17 -22.43 0.96
N SER A 347 17.37 -21.53 1.93
CA SER A 347 18.69 -21.03 2.35
C SER A 347 19.42 -21.89 3.38
N ASN A 348 20.75 -21.94 3.25
CA ASN A 348 21.69 -22.53 4.21
C ASN A 348 22.28 -21.51 5.19
N ALA A 349 21.90 -20.23 5.08
CA ALA A 349 22.32 -19.21 6.02
C ALA A 349 21.80 -19.54 7.42
N THR A 350 22.68 -19.36 8.41
CA THR A 350 22.38 -19.56 9.83
C THR A 350 22.52 -18.27 10.64
N HIS A 351 23.20 -17.28 10.06
CA HIS A 351 23.49 -15.99 10.66
C HIS A 351 23.29 -14.87 9.64
N GLU A 352 23.15 -13.66 10.15
CA GLU A 352 23.32 -12.44 9.37
C GLU A 352 24.64 -11.79 9.75
N LEU A 353 25.43 -11.44 8.73
CA LEU A 353 26.58 -10.57 8.87
C LEU A 353 26.07 -9.14 8.92
N VAL A 354 26.33 -8.46 10.05
CA VAL A 354 25.86 -7.12 10.34
C VAL A 354 27.03 -6.17 10.54
N PHE A 355 27.01 -5.03 9.85
CA PHE A 355 27.93 -3.92 10.07
C PHE A 355 27.24 -2.59 9.82
N ILE A 356 27.81 -1.50 10.33
CA ILE A 356 27.28 -0.15 10.10
C ILE A 356 28.01 0.48 8.92
N ALA A 357 27.25 0.85 7.88
CA ALA A 357 27.74 1.69 6.80
C ALA A 357 27.56 3.16 7.20
N SER A 358 28.66 3.81 7.58
CA SER A 358 28.66 5.19 8.08
C SER A 358 28.82 6.22 6.96
N GLU A 359 28.08 7.32 7.07
CA GLU A 359 28.24 8.51 6.22
C GLU A 359 28.19 8.23 4.71
N VAL A 360 27.28 7.34 4.27
CA VAL A 360 27.06 7.09 2.85
C VAL A 360 26.55 8.38 2.21
N SER A 361 27.34 8.93 1.29
CA SER A 361 27.12 10.27 0.75
C SER A 361 25.75 10.42 0.05
N PRO A 362 25.19 11.65 0.00
CA PRO A 362 23.97 11.94 -0.75
C PRO A 362 24.08 11.51 -2.21
N LEU A 363 23.05 10.85 -2.75
CA LEU A 363 23.03 10.34 -4.13
C LEU A 363 24.30 9.54 -4.46
N GLY A 364 24.92 8.95 -3.43
CA GLY A 364 26.25 8.40 -3.46
C GLY A 364 26.24 6.88 -3.52
N LEU A 365 27.33 6.33 -4.04
CA LEU A 365 27.54 4.90 -4.16
C LEU A 365 28.82 4.49 -3.44
N VAL A 366 28.74 3.42 -2.66
CA VAL A 366 29.87 2.86 -1.91
C VAL A 366 29.90 1.34 -2.02
N ASN A 367 31.11 0.78 -1.99
CA ASN A 367 31.33 -0.66 -2.09
C ASN A 367 32.02 -1.19 -0.83
N TYR A 368 31.52 -2.31 -0.31
CA TYR A 368 32.13 -3.07 0.77
C TYR A 368 32.52 -4.45 0.25
N HIS A 369 33.77 -4.86 0.47
CA HIS A 369 34.27 -6.16 0.06
C HIS A 369 34.18 -7.13 1.22
N VAL A 370 33.51 -8.26 1.02
CA VAL A 370 33.37 -9.31 2.02
C VAL A 370 34.12 -10.55 1.55
N GLU A 371 35.00 -11.06 2.42
CA GLU A 371 35.76 -12.29 2.19
C GLU A 371 35.51 -13.26 3.35
N ARG A 372 35.05 -14.47 3.04
CA ARG A 372 34.96 -15.60 3.97
C ARG A 372 36.35 -16.21 4.11
N ILE A 373 36.95 -16.03 5.28
CA ILE A 373 38.33 -16.45 5.57
C ILE A 373 38.34 -17.94 5.94
N LYS A 374 37.49 -18.34 6.89
CA LYS A 374 37.50 -19.70 7.41
C LYS A 374 36.12 -20.08 7.94
N GLU A 375 35.56 -21.18 7.45
CA GLU A 375 34.35 -21.77 8.04
C GLU A 375 34.66 -22.32 9.44
N LEU A 376 33.72 -22.08 10.36
CA LEU A 376 33.84 -22.46 11.76
C LEU A 376 32.62 -23.31 12.15
N GLU A 377 32.75 -24.08 13.22
CA GLU A 377 31.59 -24.74 13.82
C GLU A 377 30.67 -23.67 14.44
N ALA A 378 29.40 -23.68 14.05
CA ALA A 378 28.43 -22.71 14.53
C ALA A 378 28.19 -22.88 16.03
N PRO A 379 28.13 -21.78 16.80
CA PRO A 379 27.79 -21.86 18.21
C PRO A 379 26.36 -22.42 18.38
N PRO A 380 26.06 -23.01 19.55
CA PRO A 380 24.69 -23.41 19.86
C PRO A 380 23.77 -22.19 19.80
N ARG A 381 22.50 -22.44 19.46
CA ARG A 381 21.47 -21.39 19.41
C ARG A 381 21.43 -20.65 20.75
N PRO A 382 21.29 -19.31 20.73
CA PRO A 382 21.09 -18.55 21.96
C PRO A 382 19.93 -19.12 22.77
N ALA A 383 20.15 -19.34 24.07
CA ALA A 383 19.16 -19.92 24.96
C ALA A 383 18.04 -18.92 25.27
N VAL A 384 16.85 -19.45 25.55
CA VAL A 384 15.74 -18.66 26.09
C VAL A 384 16.16 -18.04 27.42
N HIS A 385 15.83 -16.77 27.59
CA HIS A 385 16.07 -16.03 28.81
C HIS A 385 15.20 -16.60 29.95
N ASN A 386 15.83 -17.33 30.86
CA ASN A 386 15.17 -18.01 31.99
C ASN A 386 15.35 -17.21 33.29
N SER A 387 15.06 -15.90 33.27
CA SER A 387 15.03 -15.07 34.48
C SER A 387 13.72 -14.29 34.53
N THR A 388 13.29 -13.95 35.74
CA THR A 388 12.15 -13.05 35.98
C THR A 388 12.58 -11.60 36.16
N GLU A 389 13.88 -11.33 36.09
CA GLU A 389 14.44 -9.97 36.16
C GLU A 389 14.15 -9.20 34.88
N ASP A 390 13.81 -7.92 35.04
CA ASP A 390 13.58 -7.03 33.91
C ASP A 390 14.85 -6.90 33.06
N VAL A 391 14.66 -6.92 31.75
CA VAL A 391 15.74 -6.81 30.78
C VAL A 391 15.82 -5.37 30.30
N MET A 392 17.00 -4.78 30.42
CA MET A 392 17.28 -3.47 29.84
C MET A 392 18.34 -3.61 28.75
N ILE A 393 18.09 -2.96 27.63
CA ILE A 393 19.01 -2.84 26.50
C ILE A 393 19.31 -1.35 26.29
N ASP A 394 20.59 -1.03 26.12
CA ASP A 394 21.12 0.34 25.99
C ASP A 394 22.07 0.37 24.79
N ASN A 395 21.84 1.29 23.85
CA ASN A 395 22.71 1.52 22.69
C ASN A 395 23.50 2.84 22.76
N GLY A 396 23.52 3.47 23.94
CA GLY A 396 24.14 4.77 24.19
C GLY A 396 23.29 5.99 23.85
N LYS A 397 22.21 5.85 23.06
CA LYS A 397 21.28 6.95 22.70
C LYS A 397 19.89 6.75 23.28
N LEU A 398 19.45 5.49 23.31
CA LEU A 398 18.16 5.04 23.78
C LEU A 398 18.35 3.83 24.69
N LYS A 399 17.42 3.69 25.63
CA LYS A 399 17.24 2.45 26.37
C LYS A 399 15.83 1.94 26.19
N ILE A 400 15.68 0.63 26.17
CA ILE A 400 14.38 -0.04 26.13
C ILE A 400 14.34 -1.10 27.23
N GLY A 401 13.23 -1.11 27.98
CA GLY A 401 13.00 -2.06 29.05
C GLY A 401 11.92 -3.08 28.70
N PHE A 402 12.20 -4.34 29.02
CA PHE A 402 11.28 -5.46 28.90
C PHE A 402 10.99 -6.03 30.29
N ASN A 403 9.73 -6.36 30.52
CA ASN A 403 9.32 -7.01 31.76
C ASN A 403 9.90 -8.42 31.83
N GLY A 404 10.57 -8.77 32.93
CA GLY A 404 11.18 -10.09 33.09
C GLY A 404 10.16 -11.22 33.25
N THR A 405 8.93 -10.92 33.67
CA THR A 405 7.88 -11.92 33.87
C THR A 405 7.05 -12.17 32.62
N SER A 406 6.61 -11.11 31.92
CA SER A 406 5.80 -11.22 30.69
C SER A 406 6.65 -11.28 29.42
N GLY A 407 7.86 -10.71 29.42
CA GLY A 407 8.71 -10.54 28.24
C GLY A 407 8.32 -9.36 27.34
N LEU A 408 7.29 -8.58 27.69
CA LEU A 408 6.80 -7.47 26.87
C LEU A 408 7.57 -6.18 27.11
N VAL A 409 7.55 -5.27 26.13
CA VAL A 409 8.09 -3.92 26.29
C VAL A 409 7.30 -3.16 27.36
N GLN A 410 7.99 -2.44 28.24
CA GLN A 410 7.38 -1.63 29.30
C GLN A 410 7.65 -0.14 29.19
N TRP A 411 8.82 0.24 28.67
CA TRP A 411 9.23 1.63 28.59
C TRP A 411 10.36 1.83 27.60
N ILE A 412 10.48 3.06 27.12
CA ILE A 412 11.64 3.57 26.38
C ILE A 412 12.22 4.76 27.15
N GLU A 413 13.53 4.95 27.11
CA GLU A 413 14.22 6.07 27.75
C GLU A 413 15.07 6.79 26.71
N LYS A 414 14.84 8.10 26.56
CA LYS A 414 15.61 8.98 25.66
C LYS A 414 16.04 10.22 26.43
N ASN A 415 17.31 10.61 26.33
CA ASN A 415 17.86 11.80 27.00
C ASN A 415 17.56 11.85 28.51
N GLY A 416 17.63 10.69 29.19
CA GLY A 416 17.34 10.55 30.62
C GLY A 416 15.86 10.63 31.01
N THR A 417 14.95 10.85 30.05
CA THR A 417 13.50 10.83 30.29
C THR A 417 12.94 9.46 29.90
N ARG A 418 12.26 8.81 30.86
CA ARG A 418 11.59 7.53 30.64
C ARG A 418 10.13 7.73 30.28
N TYR A 419 9.72 7.09 29.18
CA TYR A 419 8.35 7.09 28.68
C TYR A 419 7.77 5.67 28.83
N PRO A 420 6.62 5.51 29.52
CA PRO A 420 5.94 4.23 29.56
C PRO A 420 5.46 3.84 28.16
N LEU A 421 5.73 2.61 27.75
CA LEU A 421 5.34 2.07 26.45
C LEU A 421 5.05 0.58 26.60
N GLN A 422 3.82 0.17 26.30
CA GLN A 422 3.46 -1.24 26.21
C GLN A 422 3.16 -1.57 24.76
N GLN A 423 3.76 -2.66 24.27
CA GLN A 423 3.48 -3.22 22.96
C GLN A 423 3.18 -4.71 23.13
N ASN A 424 2.07 -5.16 22.53
CA ASN A 424 1.66 -6.56 22.53
C ASN A 424 0.81 -6.84 21.27
N PHE A 425 0.70 -8.10 20.88
CA PHE A 425 -0.13 -8.51 19.75
C PHE A 425 -1.50 -8.99 20.19
N PHE A 426 -2.51 -8.58 19.42
CA PHE A 426 -3.89 -8.99 19.59
C PHE A 426 -4.48 -9.40 18.24
N TYR A 427 -5.69 -9.94 18.24
CA TYR A 427 -6.47 -10.08 17.02
C TYR A 427 -7.94 -9.75 17.25
N TYR A 428 -8.59 -9.24 16.21
CA TYR A 428 -10.04 -9.22 16.11
C TYR A 428 -10.52 -10.50 15.43
N GLU A 429 -11.62 -11.07 15.94
CA GLU A 429 -12.33 -12.12 15.21
C GLU A 429 -13.19 -11.49 14.11
N SER A 430 -13.06 -11.99 12.89
CA SER A 430 -13.79 -11.49 11.73
C SER A 430 -15.27 -11.87 11.80
N MET A 431 -16.17 -10.90 11.58
CA MET A 431 -17.61 -11.14 11.51
C MET A 431 -17.96 -12.03 10.30
N LYS A 432 -18.76 -13.07 10.54
CA LYS A 432 -19.30 -13.95 9.51
C LYS A 432 -20.62 -13.38 8.97
N GLY A 433 -20.86 -13.54 7.67
CA GLY A 433 -22.07 -13.01 7.04
C GLY A 433 -22.13 -13.36 5.55
N TYR A 434 -23.13 -12.82 4.87
CA TYR A 434 -23.39 -13.08 3.44
C TYR A 434 -23.52 -11.79 2.60
N ASN A 435 -23.36 -10.61 3.21
CA ASN A 435 -23.27 -9.32 2.51
C ASN A 435 -24.50 -8.92 1.66
N PHE A 436 -25.71 -9.44 1.93
CA PHE A 436 -26.92 -8.96 1.25
C PHE A 436 -27.56 -7.73 1.91
N ASN A 437 -27.24 -7.46 3.18
CA ASN A 437 -27.74 -6.29 3.93
C ASN A 437 -26.73 -5.88 5.02
N ALA A 438 -26.96 -4.72 5.63
CA ALA A 438 -26.10 -4.14 6.67
C ALA A 438 -25.90 -5.09 7.87
N ASP A 439 -26.98 -5.69 8.39
CA ASP A 439 -26.92 -6.58 9.56
C ASP A 439 -26.01 -7.80 9.34
N ASN A 440 -25.94 -8.28 8.09
CA ASN A 440 -25.23 -9.50 7.70
C ASN A 440 -23.94 -9.22 6.91
N ARG A 441 -23.35 -8.02 7.06
CA ARG A 441 -22.03 -7.70 6.51
C ARG A 441 -20.95 -8.61 7.11
N ALA A 442 -20.13 -9.22 6.27
CA ALA A 442 -18.98 -9.99 6.69
C ALA A 442 -17.72 -9.11 6.63
N SER A 443 -16.75 -9.38 7.50
CA SER A 443 -15.39 -8.91 7.29
C SER A 443 -14.81 -9.60 6.03
N GLY A 444 -13.94 -8.91 5.30
CA GLY A 444 -13.33 -9.43 4.08
C GLY A 444 -12.24 -8.51 3.53
N ALA A 445 -11.90 -8.67 2.25
CA ALA A 445 -10.80 -7.90 1.65
C ALA A 445 -11.01 -6.38 1.74
N TYR A 446 -12.26 -5.91 1.60
CA TYR A 446 -12.62 -4.50 1.69
C TYR A 446 -12.98 -4.07 3.12
N ILE A 447 -13.95 -4.78 3.72
CA ILE A 447 -14.62 -4.40 4.97
C ILE A 447 -13.89 -4.98 6.17
N PHE A 448 -13.59 -4.14 7.17
CA PHE A 448 -13.23 -4.61 8.50
C PHE A 448 -14.46 -4.54 9.40
N ARG A 449 -15.00 -5.70 9.79
CA ARG A 449 -16.10 -5.80 10.75
C ARG A 449 -15.74 -6.83 11.81
N PRO A 450 -15.23 -6.42 12.98
CA PRO A 450 -14.94 -7.35 14.05
C PRO A 450 -16.23 -7.86 14.71
N THR A 451 -16.24 -9.07 15.27
CA THR A 451 -17.38 -9.62 16.03
C THR A 451 -17.62 -8.87 17.34
N LYS A 452 -16.57 -8.25 17.90
CA LYS A 452 -16.56 -7.51 19.16
C LYS A 452 -15.62 -6.33 19.06
N ASN A 453 -15.92 -5.25 19.78
CA ASN A 453 -15.08 -4.04 19.81
C ASN A 453 -13.75 -4.24 20.55
N GLN A 454 -13.66 -5.27 21.41
CA GLN A 454 -12.43 -5.59 22.13
C GLN A 454 -11.68 -6.72 21.44
N PRO A 455 -10.37 -6.54 21.14
CA PRO A 455 -9.57 -7.58 20.53
C PRO A 455 -9.14 -8.62 21.58
N THR A 456 -8.73 -9.80 21.12
CA THR A 456 -8.24 -10.90 21.97
C THR A 456 -6.71 -10.89 21.99
N VAL A 457 -6.13 -10.95 23.19
CA VAL A 457 -4.67 -11.02 23.37
C VAL A 457 -4.13 -12.34 22.83
N ILE A 458 -3.02 -12.30 22.07
CA ILE A 458 -2.40 -13.52 21.54
C ILE A 458 -1.58 -14.23 22.62
N SER A 459 -0.82 -13.48 23.40
CA SER A 459 -0.12 -13.99 24.58
C SER A 459 0.16 -12.88 25.59
N GLU A 460 0.04 -13.21 26.87
CA GLU A 460 0.42 -12.34 27.99
C GLU A 460 1.82 -12.64 28.52
N LYS A 461 2.37 -13.80 28.18
CA LYS A 461 3.70 -14.25 28.59
C LYS A 461 4.44 -14.87 27.43
N ILE A 462 5.59 -14.30 27.11
CA ILE A 462 6.36 -14.66 25.94
C ILE A 462 7.79 -15.04 26.29
N ASN A 463 8.39 -15.86 25.45
CA ASN A 463 9.79 -16.24 25.60
C ASN A 463 10.68 -15.19 24.95
N LEU A 464 11.73 -14.79 25.67
CA LEU A 464 12.77 -13.89 25.17
C LEU A 464 14.02 -14.66 24.80
N THR A 465 14.68 -14.25 23.72
CA THR A 465 16.07 -14.60 23.44
C THR A 465 16.82 -13.30 23.19
N ILE A 466 17.94 -13.09 23.89
CA ILE A 466 18.61 -11.79 23.91
C ILE A 466 19.98 -11.92 23.26
N TYR A 467 20.25 -11.06 22.28
CA TYR A 467 21.54 -10.90 21.66
C TYR A 467 22.10 -9.52 22.03
N ARG A 468 23.30 -9.51 22.63
CA ARG A 468 24.03 -8.27 22.95
C ARG A 468 25.30 -8.21 22.11
N GLY A 469 25.18 -7.60 20.94
CA GLY A 469 26.29 -7.36 20.03
C GLY A 469 26.99 -6.03 20.31
N LYS A 470 27.91 -5.68 19.41
CA LYS A 470 28.60 -4.38 19.42
C LYS A 470 27.91 -3.38 18.51
N ASN A 471 27.43 -3.82 17.35
CA ASN A 471 26.74 -2.95 16.39
C ASN A 471 25.22 -3.03 16.56
N VAL A 472 24.69 -4.15 17.07
CA VAL A 472 23.26 -4.35 17.30
C VAL A 472 22.97 -5.10 18.59
N HIS A 473 21.88 -4.71 19.24
CA HIS A 473 21.23 -5.50 20.26
C HIS A 473 19.87 -5.97 19.75
N GLU A 474 19.55 -7.25 19.96
CA GLU A 474 18.26 -7.82 19.57
C GLU A 474 17.59 -8.53 20.74
N VAL A 475 16.28 -8.36 20.82
CA VAL A 475 15.42 -9.14 21.71
C VAL A 475 14.40 -9.86 20.84
N HIS A 476 14.55 -11.17 20.71
CA HIS A 476 13.64 -12.02 19.96
C HIS A 476 12.50 -12.43 20.89
N GLN A 477 11.29 -12.11 20.51
CA GLN A 477 10.05 -12.33 21.24
C GLN A 477 9.21 -13.39 20.51
N SER A 478 8.90 -14.49 21.19
CA SER A 478 8.03 -15.54 20.64
C SER A 478 6.66 -15.48 21.30
N PHE A 479 5.65 -14.99 20.58
CA PHE A 479 4.28 -14.84 21.09
C PHE A 479 3.46 -16.13 20.93
N SER A 480 3.62 -16.83 19.81
CA SER A 480 2.95 -18.10 19.53
C SER A 480 3.76 -18.94 18.54
N SER A 481 3.24 -20.09 18.11
CA SER A 481 3.86 -20.90 17.06
C SER A 481 3.85 -20.24 15.67
N TRP A 482 3.00 -19.22 15.47
CA TRP A 482 2.76 -18.53 14.20
C TRP A 482 3.01 -17.02 14.29
N LEU A 483 3.49 -16.52 15.44
CA LEU A 483 3.79 -15.11 15.64
C LEU A 483 5.06 -14.91 16.44
N SER A 484 6.01 -14.19 15.86
CA SER A 484 7.24 -13.75 16.52
C SER A 484 7.58 -12.31 16.16
N GLN A 485 8.34 -11.65 17.02
CA GLN A 485 8.88 -10.33 16.79
C GLN A 485 10.38 -10.29 17.14
N VAL A 486 11.13 -9.44 16.46
CA VAL A 486 12.49 -9.06 16.82
C VAL A 486 12.47 -7.56 17.08
N VAL A 487 12.82 -7.18 18.31
CA VAL A 487 13.04 -5.77 18.67
C VAL A 487 14.53 -5.50 18.56
N ARG A 488 14.92 -4.54 17.72
CA ARG A 488 16.32 -4.21 17.45
C ARG A 488 16.63 -2.77 17.75
N ILE A 489 17.81 -2.56 18.33
CA ILE A 489 18.42 -1.23 18.44
C ILE A 489 19.87 -1.34 17.99
N TYR A 490 20.28 -0.47 17.06
CA TYR A 490 21.66 -0.40 16.59
C TYR A 490 22.45 0.61 17.41
N ASP A 491 23.76 0.38 17.54
CA ASP A 491 24.65 1.26 18.28
C ASP A 491 24.57 2.71 17.77
N GLN A 492 24.51 3.66 18.71
CA GLN A 492 24.43 5.10 18.47
C GLN A 492 23.24 5.58 17.61
N GLN A 493 22.20 4.77 17.40
CA GLN A 493 21.00 5.18 16.66
C GLN A 493 19.83 5.58 17.57
N GLU A 494 18.98 6.50 17.09
CA GLU A 494 17.81 6.99 17.83
C GLU A 494 16.48 6.33 17.39
N LEU A 495 16.58 5.13 16.82
CA LEU A 495 15.44 4.37 16.30
C LEU A 495 15.40 2.97 16.93
N ILE A 496 14.20 2.46 17.12
CA ILE A 496 13.94 1.09 17.58
C ILE A 496 13.14 0.41 16.47
N GLU A 497 13.66 -0.70 15.95
CA GLU A 497 13.00 -1.47 14.91
C GLU A 497 12.19 -2.61 15.55
N PHE A 498 10.90 -2.68 15.20
CA PHE A 498 10.02 -3.79 15.52
C PHE A 498 9.78 -4.56 14.23
N GLU A 499 10.42 -5.71 14.07
CA GLU A 499 10.19 -6.59 12.94
C GLU A 499 9.35 -7.78 13.38
N TRP A 500 8.21 -8.00 12.76
CA TRP A 500 7.33 -9.12 13.09
C TRP A 500 7.18 -10.09 11.93
N LEU A 501 6.95 -11.35 12.30
CA LEU A 501 6.62 -12.43 11.40
C LEU A 501 5.31 -13.05 11.87
N VAL A 502 4.27 -12.90 11.04
CA VAL A 502 2.91 -13.35 11.32
C VAL A 502 2.51 -14.38 10.26
N GLY A 503 2.30 -15.62 10.67
CA GLY A 503 1.79 -16.67 9.80
C GLY A 503 2.31 -18.08 10.13
N PRO A 504 1.59 -19.13 9.69
CA PRO A 504 0.24 -19.06 9.11
C PRO A 504 -0.80 -18.71 10.18
N ILE A 505 -1.67 -17.73 9.89
CA ILE A 505 -2.72 -17.31 10.85
C ILE A 505 -3.72 -18.47 11.02
N PRO A 506 -3.91 -19.00 12.24
CA PRO A 506 -4.74 -20.18 12.44
C PRO A 506 -6.23 -19.83 12.28
N ILE A 507 -6.89 -20.49 11.32
CA ILE A 507 -8.32 -20.31 11.02
C ILE A 507 -9.17 -21.53 11.42
N MET A 508 -8.74 -22.26 12.46
CA MET A 508 -9.49 -23.39 13.02
C MET A 508 -10.95 -22.98 13.29
N GLU A 509 -11.88 -23.92 13.08
CA GLU A 509 -13.33 -23.71 13.24
C GLU A 509 -13.90 -22.56 12.37
N TRP A 510 -13.22 -22.23 11.28
CA TRP A 510 -13.61 -21.16 10.35
C TRP A 510 -13.69 -19.79 11.01
N VAL A 511 -12.86 -19.52 12.02
CA VAL A 511 -12.79 -18.21 12.70
C VAL A 511 -11.65 -17.40 12.09
N GLY A 512 -12.01 -16.39 11.27
CA GLY A 512 -11.08 -15.41 10.72
C GLY A 512 -10.46 -14.56 11.85
N LYS A 513 -9.19 -14.20 11.68
CA LYS A 513 -8.42 -13.42 12.67
C LYS A 513 -7.68 -12.28 11.96
N GLU A 514 -7.84 -11.08 12.49
CA GLU A 514 -7.22 -9.86 11.97
C GLU A 514 -6.27 -9.32 13.02
N VAL A 515 -4.97 -9.54 12.80
CA VAL A 515 -3.90 -9.35 13.80
C VAL A 515 -3.49 -7.89 13.87
N ILE A 516 -3.31 -7.38 15.09
CA ILE A 516 -2.86 -6.01 15.39
C ILE A 516 -1.70 -6.05 16.40
N THR A 517 -0.96 -4.94 16.50
CA THR A 517 0.17 -4.74 17.42
C THR A 517 0.14 -3.37 18.07
#